data_AF-A0AAW7YNH2-F1
#
_entry.id   AF-A0AAW7YNH2-F1
#
_cell.length_a   1.000
_cell.length_b   1.000
_cell.length_c   1.000
_cell.angle_alpha   90.00
_cell.angle_beta   90.00
_cell.angle_gamma   90.00
#
_symmetry.space_group_name_H-M   'P 1'
#
loop_
_entity.id
_entity.type
_entity.pdbx_description
1 polymer ?
#
loop_
_entity_poly.entity_id
_entity_poly.type
_entity_poly.pdbx_seq_one_letter_code
_entity_poly.pdbx_strand_id
1 'polypeptide(L)'
;MPASSKPSIKPVPQISVNGKVIAYKQSKQSLLECLEQAGVEVHYHCRDGFCGACRVTLASGEISYPDGEPLAFIGENEILPCCCVPVTDISLKIDE
;
A
#
# COMPACT_ATOMS: atom_id res chain seq x y z
N MET A 1 23.09 16.67 2.86
CA MET A 1 23.66 15.44 2.26
C MET A 1 22.51 14.56 1.78
N PRO A 2 22.25 14.39 0.46
CA PRO A 2 21.27 13.41 0.02
C PRO A 2 22.00 12.09 -0.31
N ALA A 3 21.83 11.09 0.55
CA ALA A 3 22.39 9.76 0.34
C ALA A 3 21.66 9.05 -0.82
N SER A 4 22.44 8.70 -1.83
CA SER A 4 22.16 7.69 -2.84
C SER A 4 21.61 6.41 -2.22
N SER A 5 20.71 5.70 -2.91
CA SER A 5 20.76 4.23 -3.06
C SER A 5 19.69 3.66 -4.00
N LYS A 6 20.19 3.16 -5.15
CA LYS A 6 19.86 1.94 -5.92
C LYS A 6 18.39 1.60 -6.27
N PRO A 7 18.05 1.43 -7.57
CA PRO A 7 16.78 0.87 -8.01
C PRO A 7 16.86 -0.67 -8.05
N SER A 8 16.26 -1.34 -7.07
CA SER A 8 16.05 -2.79 -7.11
C SER A 8 14.82 -3.10 -7.94
N ILE A 9 15.03 -3.64 -9.13
CA ILE A 9 14.00 -4.17 -10.03
C ILE A 9 13.41 -5.42 -9.37
N LYS A 10 12.27 -5.28 -8.69
CA LYS A 10 11.41 -6.38 -8.24
C LYS A 10 10.16 -6.42 -9.13
N PRO A 11 9.54 -7.60 -9.35
CA PRO A 11 8.36 -7.73 -10.21
C PRO A 11 7.28 -6.74 -9.75
N VAL A 12 6.72 -5.99 -10.71
CA VAL A 12 5.71 -4.96 -10.46
C VAL A 12 4.34 -5.63 -10.24
N PRO A 13 3.80 -5.63 -9.01
CA PRO A 13 2.44 -6.12 -8.77
C PRO A 13 1.40 -5.13 -9.32
N GLN A 14 0.21 -5.61 -9.67
CA GLN A 14 -0.93 -4.72 -9.95
C GLN A 14 -1.84 -4.64 -8.72
N ILE A 15 -2.42 -3.47 -8.53
CA ILE A 15 -3.28 -3.12 -7.41
C ILE A 15 -4.63 -2.74 -8.00
N SER A 16 -5.63 -3.56 -7.75
CA SER A 16 -7.00 -3.36 -8.25
C SER A 16 -7.86 -2.71 -7.17
N VAL A 17 -8.16 -1.43 -7.27
CA VAL A 17 -8.94 -0.65 -6.29
C VAL A 17 -10.27 -0.20 -6.87
N ASN A 18 -11.40 -0.63 -6.30
CA ASN A 18 -12.74 -0.20 -6.75
C ASN A 18 -12.95 -0.25 -8.28
N GLY A 19 -12.38 -1.27 -8.94
CA GLY A 19 -12.44 -1.45 -10.40
C GLY A 19 -11.37 -0.70 -11.21
N LYS A 20 -10.51 0.11 -10.56
CA LYS A 20 -9.30 0.69 -11.17
C LYS A 20 -8.11 -0.26 -10.98
N VAL A 21 -7.45 -0.65 -12.06
CA VAL A 21 -6.21 -1.42 -12.01
C VAL A 21 -5.02 -0.47 -12.11
N ILE A 22 -4.15 -0.51 -11.10
CA ILE A 22 -3.03 0.39 -10.92
C ILE A 22 -1.75 -0.44 -10.91
N ALA A 23 -0.82 -0.17 -11.82
CA ALA A 23 0.48 -0.84 -11.80
C ALA A 23 1.37 -0.20 -10.73
N TYR A 24 1.82 -1.00 -9.75
CA TYR A 24 2.73 -0.52 -8.70
C TYR A 24 4.14 -0.31 -9.28
N LYS A 25 4.36 0.87 -9.85
CA LYS A 25 5.57 1.24 -10.60
C LYS A 25 6.51 2.14 -9.80
N GLN A 26 6.91 1.77 -8.59
CA GLN A 26 8.12 2.32 -7.97
C GLN A 26 8.36 1.67 -6.61
N SER A 27 9.40 0.84 -6.49
CA SER A 27 9.87 0.26 -5.22
C SER A 27 10.42 1.28 -4.20
N LYS A 28 10.12 2.58 -4.36
CA LYS A 28 10.52 3.68 -3.48
C LYS A 28 9.35 4.53 -2.96
N GLN A 29 8.14 4.29 -3.45
CA GLN A 29 6.94 4.98 -3.00
C GLN A 29 6.08 3.97 -2.24
N SER A 30 5.47 4.40 -1.14
CA SER A 30 4.55 3.58 -0.37
C SER A 30 3.30 3.26 -1.20
N LEU A 31 2.58 2.19 -0.84
CA LEU A 31 1.34 1.80 -1.52
C LEU A 31 0.31 2.94 -1.48
N LEU A 32 0.32 3.72 -0.41
CA LEU A 32 -0.45 4.98 -0.27
C LEU A 32 -0.19 5.97 -1.41
N GLU A 33 1.06 6.33 -1.68
CA GLU A 33 1.40 7.32 -2.72
C GLU A 33 1.01 6.82 -4.12
N CYS A 34 1.10 5.51 -4.35
CA CYS A 34 0.66 4.89 -5.60
C CYS A 34 -0.86 4.97 -5.79
N LEU A 35 -1.63 4.81 -4.70
CA LEU A 35 -3.08 5.01 -4.68
C LEU A 35 -3.43 6.48 -4.92
N GLU A 36 -2.79 7.42 -4.22
CA GLU A 36 -3.01 8.86 -4.40
C GLU A 36 -2.76 9.27 -5.86
N GLN A 37 -1.66 8.81 -6.47
CA GLN A 37 -1.35 9.09 -7.89
C GLN A 37 -2.36 8.48 -8.88
N ALA A 38 -3.00 7.37 -8.51
CA ALA A 38 -4.07 6.78 -9.32
C ALA A 38 -5.42 7.50 -9.16
N GLY A 39 -5.47 8.57 -8.37
CA GLY A 39 -6.70 9.27 -8.03
C GLY A 39 -7.60 8.41 -7.16
N VAL A 40 -7.00 7.74 -6.19
CA VAL A 40 -7.68 7.06 -5.10
C VAL A 40 -7.38 7.84 -3.83
N GLU A 41 -8.41 8.49 -3.29
CA GLU A 41 -8.29 9.21 -2.03
C GLU A 41 -8.31 8.21 -0.87
N VAL A 42 -7.20 8.14 -0.14
CA VAL A 42 -7.06 7.31 1.06
C VAL A 42 -6.87 8.25 2.25
N HIS A 43 -7.65 8.06 3.29
CA HIS A 43 -7.46 8.82 4.52
C HIS A 43 -6.16 8.40 5.20
N TYR A 44 -5.19 9.32 5.34
CA TYR A 44 -3.96 9.07 6.10
C TYR A 44 -3.74 10.19 7.11
N HIS A 45 -3.27 9.83 8.30
CA HIS A 45 -2.90 10.81 9.34
C HIS A 45 -1.40 10.79 9.61
N CYS A 46 -0.81 9.61 9.80
CA CYS A 46 0.57 9.53 10.27
C CYS A 46 1.59 9.06 9.23
N ARG A 47 1.17 8.47 8.11
CA ARG A 47 2.04 7.90 7.05
C ARG A 47 3.05 6.84 7.52
N ASP A 48 2.90 6.34 8.74
CA ASP A 48 3.94 5.55 9.42
C ASP A 48 3.30 4.29 10.08
N GLY A 49 2.10 3.90 9.64
CA GLY A 49 1.50 2.60 9.99
C GLY A 49 0.94 2.44 11.40
N PHE A 50 1.12 3.41 12.30
CA PHE A 50 0.67 3.30 13.70
C PHE A 50 -0.73 3.86 14.00
N CYS A 51 -1.28 4.75 13.17
CA CYS A 51 -2.57 5.39 13.44
C CYS A 51 -3.81 4.58 13.01
N GLY A 52 -3.64 3.58 12.13
CA GLY A 52 -4.77 2.83 11.56
C GLY A 52 -5.69 3.65 10.62
N ALA A 53 -5.44 4.94 10.39
CA ALA A 53 -6.28 5.78 9.54
C ALA A 53 -6.25 5.34 8.07
N CYS A 54 -5.08 4.89 7.60
CA CYS A 54 -4.85 4.37 6.25
C CYS A 54 -5.48 3.00 5.99
N ARG A 55 -6.39 2.50 6.82
CA ARG A 55 -6.97 1.16 6.66
C ARG A 55 -7.75 1.07 5.35
N VAL A 56 -7.53 -0.02 4.63
CA VAL A 56 -8.27 -0.37 3.42
C VAL A 56 -8.56 -1.87 3.44
N THR A 57 -9.65 -2.30 2.82
CA THR A 57 -10.01 -3.71 2.79
C THR A 57 -9.27 -4.40 1.64
N LEU A 58 -8.45 -5.41 1.94
CA LEU A 58 -7.89 -6.33 0.96
C LEU A 58 -8.95 -7.36 0.57
N ALA A 59 -9.42 -7.28 -0.67
CA ALA A 59 -10.34 -8.25 -1.25
C ALA A 59 -9.65 -9.53 -1.74
N SER A 60 -8.40 -9.45 -2.22
CA SER A 60 -7.61 -10.61 -2.69
C SER A 60 -6.14 -10.25 -2.86
N GLY A 61 -5.26 -11.25 -2.83
CA GLY A 61 -3.82 -11.11 -3.05
C GLY A 61 -3.00 -11.16 -1.77
N GLU A 62 -1.68 -10.97 -1.90
CA GLU A 62 -0.75 -11.00 -0.77
C GLU A 62 0.05 -9.70 -0.66
N ILE A 63 0.16 -9.21 0.57
CA ILE A 63 0.95 -8.04 0.93
C ILE A 63 2.01 -8.42 1.95
N SER A 64 3.05 -7.59 2.06
CA SER A 64 4.09 -7.74 3.06
C SER A 64 4.43 -6.40 3.68
N TYR A 65 4.90 -6.41 4.92
CA TYR A 65 5.29 -5.22 5.67
C TYR A 65 6.81 -5.20 5.83
N PRO A 66 7.55 -4.56 4.91
CA PRO A 66 9.02 -4.57 4.94
C PRO A 66 9.59 -3.73 6.09
N ASP A 67 8.86 -2.70 6.53
CA ASP A 67 9.27 -1.78 7.60
C ASP A 67 8.74 -2.18 8.99
N GLY A 68 8.01 -3.31 9.08
CA GLY A 68 7.49 -3.85 10.34
C GLY A 68 5.96 -3.95 10.36
N GLU A 69 5.45 -4.93 11.11
CA GLU A 69 4.01 -5.17 11.23
C GLU A 69 3.31 -3.98 11.89
N PRO A 70 2.13 -3.56 11.39
CA PRO A 70 1.40 -2.47 11.97
C PRO A 70 0.94 -2.82 13.39
N LEU A 71 1.08 -1.85 14.31
CA LEU A 71 0.57 -1.96 15.68
C LEU A 71 -0.96 -1.84 15.76
N ALA A 72 -1.61 -1.42 14.66
CA ALA A 72 -3.05 -1.27 14.59
C ALA A 72 -3.72 -2.63 14.37
N PHE A 73 -4.81 -2.88 15.09
CA PHE A 73 -5.64 -4.06 14.89
C PHE A 73 -6.46 -3.88 13.61
N ILE A 74 -6.07 -4.58 12.56
CA ILE A 74 -6.76 -4.66 11.27
C ILE A 74 -7.44 -6.03 11.18
N GLY A 75 -8.66 -6.09 10.66
CA GLY A 75 -9.36 -7.35 10.40
C GLY A 75 -8.61 -8.23 9.39
N GLU A 76 -9.05 -9.49 9.27
CA GLU A 76 -8.42 -10.50 8.39
C GLU A 76 -8.34 -10.07 6.92
N ASN A 77 -9.21 -9.14 6.51
CA ASN A 77 -9.28 -8.57 5.16
C ASN A 77 -8.95 -7.08 5.15
N GLU A 78 -8.26 -6.53 6.15
CA GLU A 78 -7.86 -5.11 6.19
C GLU A 78 -6.34 -4.98 6.18
N ILE A 79 -5.83 -3.97 5.49
CA ILE A 79 -4.39 -3.71 5.38
C ILE A 79 -4.08 -2.22 5.47
N LEU A 80 -2.80 -1.89 5.66
CA LEU A 80 -2.32 -0.52 5.85
C LEU A 80 -1.36 -0.10 4.72
N PRO A 81 -1.86 0.48 3.60
CA PRO A 81 -1.09 1.00 2.45
C PRO A 81 0.06 1.96 2.80
N CYS A 82 0.01 2.58 3.97
CA CYS A 82 1.05 3.46 4.47
C CYS A 82 2.37 2.73 4.79
N CYS A 83 2.33 1.42 5.10
CA CYS A 83 3.53 0.65 5.47
C CYS A 83 3.60 -0.76 4.84
N CYS A 84 2.59 -1.17 4.06
CA CYS A 84 2.66 -2.41 3.30
C CYS A 84 3.14 -2.19 1.86
N VAL A 85 3.67 -3.26 1.29
CA VAL A 85 3.95 -3.38 -0.14
C VAL A 85 3.23 -4.61 -0.69
N PRO A 86 2.73 -4.57 -1.93
CA PRO A 86 2.16 -5.75 -2.55
C PRO A 86 3.28 -6.73 -2.92
N VAL A 87 3.08 -8.02 -2.63
CA VAL A 87 3.98 -9.09 -3.09
C VAL A 87 3.46 -9.65 -4.42
N THR A 88 2.14 -9.75 -4.54
CA THR A 88 1.44 -10.27 -5.72
C THR A 88 0.34 -9.30 -6.16
N ASP A 89 -0.39 -9.67 -7.21
CA ASP A 89 -1.55 -8.91 -7.66
C ASP A 89 -2.60 -8.86 -6.56
N ILE A 90 -2.91 -7.65 -6.08
CA ILE A 90 -3.83 -7.46 -4.96
C ILE A 90 -5.05 -6.66 -5.41
N SER A 91 -6.20 -6.96 -4.81
CA SER A 91 -7.42 -6.21 -4.97
C SER A 91 -7.77 -5.54 -3.65
N LEU A 92 -7.95 -4.23 -3.66
CA LEU A 92 -8.33 -3.41 -2.50
C LEU A 92 -9.72 -2.80 -2.70
N LYS A 93 -10.42 -2.61 -1.58
CA LYS A 93 -11.66 -1.86 -1.47
C LYS A 93 -11.44 -0.77 -0.44
N ILE A 94 -11.85 0.43 -0.79
CA ILE A 94 -11.74 1.60 0.07
C ILE A 94 -13.17 2.05 0.32
N ASP A 95 -13.52 2.17 1.59
CA ASP A 95 -14.76 2.75 2.06
C ASP A 95 -14.51 4.27 2.15
N GLU A 96 -15.28 5.04 1.38
CA GLU A 96 -15.18 6.51 1.25
C GLU A 96 -15.45 7.24 2.58
#